data_AF-A0A6A6XGS7-F1
#
_entry.id   AF-A0A6A6XGS7-F1
#
_cell.length_a   1.000
_cell.length_b   1.000
_cell.length_c   1.000
_cell.angle_alpha   90.00
_cell.angle_beta   90.00
_cell.angle_gamma   90.00
#
_symmetry.space_group_name_H-M   'P 1'
#
loop_
_entity.id
_entity.type
_entity.pdbx_description
1 polymer ?
#
loop_
_entity_poly.entity_id
_entity_poly.type
_entity_poly.pdbx_seq_one_letter_code
_entity_poly.pdbx_strand_id
1 'polypeptide(L)'
;MELSPAHSSIAQAHFACVDAFLSLLNAALAHTPEQCTLNVKAIQDAFDKYRLWSGNLGAMHCGQQWKKSLDYRLREASFYRVQVLRLLGDLKHSCC
;
A
#
# COMPACT_ATOMS: atom_id res chain seq x y z
N MET A 1 5.60 18.59 -3.24
CA MET A 1 6.76 17.99 -3.94
C MET A 1 6.35 16.59 -4.31
N GLU A 2 5.77 16.42 -5.51
CA GLU A 2 5.25 15.15 -6.00
C GLU A 2 6.43 14.23 -6.34
N LEU A 3 6.62 13.15 -5.58
CA LEU A 3 7.65 12.16 -5.84
C LEU A 3 7.23 11.31 -7.05
N SER A 4 7.97 11.46 -8.15
CA SER A 4 7.81 10.61 -9.33
C SER A 4 7.97 9.12 -8.96
N PRO A 5 7.10 8.22 -9.46
CA PRO A 5 7.13 6.78 -9.15
C PRO A 5 8.46 6.09 -9.55
N ALA A 6 9.35 6.77 -10.28
CA ALA A 6 10.66 6.25 -10.65
C ALA A 6 11.63 6.08 -9.47
N HIS A 7 11.44 6.79 -8.34
CA HIS A 7 12.43 6.83 -7.24
C HIS A 7 11.95 6.23 -5.92
N SER A 8 10.69 5.81 -5.80
CA SER A 8 10.18 5.20 -4.58
C SER A 8 10.56 3.71 -4.52
N SER A 9 11.05 3.25 -3.37
CA SER A 9 11.16 1.81 -3.09
C SER A 9 9.78 1.20 -2.88
N ILE A 10 9.65 -0.10 -3.11
CA ILE A 10 8.41 -0.84 -2.83
C ILE A 10 8.03 -0.72 -1.34
N ALA A 11 9.01 -0.71 -0.44
CA ALA A 11 8.78 -0.53 0.99
C ALA A 11 8.17 0.84 1.32
N GLN A 12 8.70 1.92 0.75
CA GLN A 12 8.14 3.26 0.94
C GLN A 12 6.71 3.36 0.39
N ALA A 13 6.48 2.83 -0.81
CA ALA A 13 5.15 2.79 -1.41
C ALA A 13 4.17 1.96 -0.58
N HIS A 14 4.64 0.84 -0.01
CA HIS A 14 3.86 -0.02 0.88
C HIS A 14 3.41 0.73 2.13
N PHE A 15 4.32 1.41 2.83
CA PHE A 15 3.99 2.16 4.04
C PHE A 15 3.03 3.31 3.76
N ALA A 16 3.24 4.05 2.66
CA ALA A 16 2.31 5.10 2.26
C ALA A 16 0.90 4.57 1.97
N CYS A 17 0.79 3.35 1.41
CA CYS A 17 -0.50 2.70 1.18
C CYS A 17 -1.14 2.22 2.51
N VAL A 18 -0.35 1.70 3.46
CA VAL A 18 -0.84 1.36 4.80
C VAL A 18 -1.39 2.59 5.52
N ASP A 19 -0.65 3.70 5.50
CA ASP A 19 -1.08 4.95 6.13
C ASP A 19 -2.38 5.48 5.53
N ALA A 20 -2.56 5.36 4.21
CA ALA A 20 -3.79 5.74 3.53
C ALA A 20 -4.99 4.87 3.96
N PHE A 21 -4.82 3.54 4.04
CA PHE A 21 -5.87 2.65 4.54
C PHE A 21 -6.27 2.97 5.99
N LEU A 22 -5.29 3.18 6.86
CA LEU A 22 -5.55 3.52 8.27
C LEU A 22 -6.27 4.87 8.39
N SER A 23 -5.87 5.85 7.58
CA SER A 23 -6.52 7.17 7.55
C SER A 23 -7.98 7.06 7.09
N LEU A 24 -8.24 6.26 6.05
CA LEU A 24 -9.58 6.02 5.53
C LEU A 24 -10.47 5.28 6.55
N LEU A 25 -9.94 4.26 7.23
CA LEU A 25 -10.65 3.54 8.29
C LEU A 25 -10.99 4.47 9.46
N ASN A 26 -10.03 5.28 9.91
CA ASN A 26 -10.26 6.24 11.00
C ASN A 26 -11.33 7.27 10.61
N ALA A 27 -11.30 7.79 9.38
CA ALA A 27 -12.32 8.69 8.88
C ALA A 27 -13.70 8.02 8.84
N ALA A 28 -13.78 6.78 8.33
CA ALA A 28 -15.03 6.03 8.26
C ALA A 28 -15.62 5.72 9.66
N LEU A 29 -14.78 5.49 10.66
CA LEU A 29 -15.19 5.23 12.05
C LEU A 29 -15.58 6.50 12.82
N ALA A 30 -15.02 7.65 12.47
CA ALA A 30 -15.27 8.92 13.16
C ALA A 30 -16.62 9.55 12.79
N HIS A 31 -17.20 9.18 11.65
CA HIS A 31 -18.45 9.74 11.15
C HIS A 31 -19.65 8.84 11.46
N THR A 32 -20.80 9.45 11.75
CA THR A 32 -22.07 8.71 11.80
C THR A 32 -22.51 8.31 10.39
N PRO A 33 -23.33 7.26 10.23
CA PRO A 33 -23.79 6.79 8.90
C PRO A 33 -24.50 7.85 8.05
N GLU A 34 -25.04 8.90 8.68
CA GLU A 34 -25.69 10.04 8.03
C GLU A 34 -24.68 11.04 7.43
N GLN A 35 -23.44 11.03 7.93
CA GLN A 35 -22.37 11.95 7.52
C GLN A 35 -21.39 11.32 6.53
N CYS A 36 -21.40 9.99 6.42
CA CYS A 36 -20.39 9.25 5.66
C CYS A 36 -20.97 7.94 5.11
N THR A 37 -20.92 7.78 3.78
CA THR A 37 -21.37 6.56 3.09
C THR A 37 -20.30 5.47 3.04
N LEU A 38 -19.17 5.65 3.72
CA LEU A 38 -18.06 4.71 3.70
C LEU A 38 -18.46 3.41 4.41
N ASN A 39 -18.39 2.30 3.67
CA ASN A 39 -18.61 0.98 4.24
C ASN A 39 -17.34 0.50 4.95
N VAL A 40 -17.28 0.73 6.28
CA VAL A 40 -16.16 0.33 7.14
C VAL A 40 -15.77 -1.13 6.92
N LYS A 41 -16.75 -2.05 6.83
CA LYS A 41 -16.48 -3.47 6.63
C LYS A 41 -15.80 -3.73 5.29
N ALA A 42 -16.25 -3.09 4.22
CA ALA A 42 -15.64 -3.24 2.90
C ALA A 42 -14.19 -2.71 2.87
N ILE A 43 -13.93 -1.59 3.55
CA ILE A 43 -12.58 -1.02 3.66
C ILE A 43 -11.66 -1.96 4.46
N GLN A 44 -12.14 -2.47 5.59
CA GLN A 44 -11.40 -3.43 6.41
C GLN A 44 -11.09 -4.72 5.63
N ASP A 45 -12.08 -5.29 4.95
CA ASP A 45 -11.91 -6.49 4.11
C ASP A 45 -10.88 -6.26 2.99
N ALA A 46 -10.84 -5.06 2.39
CA ALA A 46 -9.84 -4.70 1.39
C ALA A 46 -8.44 -4.56 2.00
N PHE A 47 -8.35 -3.91 3.17
CA PHE A 47 -7.08 -3.72 3.86
C PHE A 47 -6.47 -5.06 4.32
N ASP A 48 -7.28 -5.99 4.81
CA ASP A 48 -6.80 -7.31 5.23
C ASP A 48 -6.25 -8.13 4.05
N LYS A 49 -6.91 -8.08 2.89
CA LYS A 49 -6.41 -8.71 1.64
C LYS A 49 -5.08 -8.10 1.22
N TYR A 50 -4.97 -6.77 1.30
CA TYR A 50 -3.73 -6.06 1.00
C TYR A 50 -2.60 -6.44 1.97
N ARG A 51 -2.86 -6.54 3.27
CA ARG A 51 -1.88 -6.97 4.28
C ARG A 51 -1.38 -8.39 4.02
N LEU A 52 -2.27 -9.31 3.65
CA LEU A 52 -1.90 -10.68 3.30
C LEU A 52 -0.99 -10.71 2.07
N TRP A 53 -1.39 -10.03 1.00
CA TRP A 53 -0.60 -9.93 -0.23
C TRP A 53 0.78 -9.31 0.01
N SER A 54 0.82 -8.16 0.69
CA SER A 54 2.06 -7.41 0.93
C SER A 54 3.02 -8.13 1.88
N GLY A 55 2.49 -8.82 2.90
CA GLY A 55 3.27 -9.65 3.81
C GLY A 55 3.89 -10.87 3.12
N ASN A 56 3.09 -11.61 2.34
CA ASN A 56 3.58 -12.79 1.60
C ASN A 56 4.67 -12.45 0.59
N LEU A 57 4.63 -11.24 0.03
CA LEU A 57 5.63 -10.77 -0.91
C LEU A 57 6.81 -10.03 -0.26
N GLY A 58 6.78 -9.77 1.05
CA GLY A 58 7.86 -9.03 1.72
C GLY A 58 7.97 -7.58 1.22
N ALA A 59 6.84 -6.95 0.90
CA ALA A 59 6.79 -5.57 0.44
C ALA A 59 7.33 -4.58 1.48
N MET A 60 7.16 -4.88 2.77
CA MET A 60 7.64 -4.05 3.88
C MET A 60 9.15 -4.14 4.14
N HIS A 61 9.82 -5.18 3.65
CA HIS A 61 11.23 -5.43 4.01
C HIS A 61 12.16 -4.54 3.20
N CYS A 62 13.12 -3.92 3.88
CA CYS A 62 14.20 -3.13 3.30
C CYS A 62 15.45 -3.19 4.21
N GLY A 63 16.55 -2.54 3.80
CA GLY A 63 17.75 -2.42 4.62
C GLY A 63 18.37 -3.78 5.00
N GLN A 64 18.59 -4.02 6.30
CA GLN A 64 19.21 -5.25 6.81
C GLN A 64 18.42 -6.53 6.46
N GLN A 65 17.15 -6.41 6.12
CA GLN A 65 16.30 -7.53 5.69
C GLN A 65 16.16 -7.62 4.16
N TRP A 66 17.08 -7.03 3.40
CA TRP A 66 17.01 -6.96 1.93
C TRP A 66 16.76 -8.31 1.24
N LYS A 67 17.28 -9.42 1.78
CA LYS A 67 17.04 -10.78 1.21
C LYS A 67 15.56 -11.16 1.16
N LYS A 68 14.74 -10.61 2.05
CA LYS A 68 13.29 -10.81 2.11
C LYS A 68 12.51 -9.72 1.36
N SER A 69 13.18 -8.66 0.92
CA SER A 69 12.56 -7.52 0.24
C SER A 69 12.03 -7.89 -1.13
N LEU A 70 10.78 -7.51 -1.41
CA LEU A 70 10.24 -7.58 -2.76
C LEU A 70 11.08 -6.77 -3.76
N ASP A 71 11.55 -5.59 -3.34
CA ASP A 71 12.34 -4.69 -4.18
C ASP A 71 13.66 -5.35 -4.60
N TYR A 72 14.33 -6.01 -3.66
CA TYR A 72 15.54 -6.77 -3.95
C TYR A 72 15.28 -7.98 -4.86
N ARG A 73 14.19 -8.73 -4.64
CA ARG A 73 13.83 -9.89 -5.47
C ARG A 73 13.48 -9.49 -6.90
N LEU A 74 12.94 -8.29 -7.10
CA LEU A 74 12.55 -7.77 -8.42
C LEU A 74 13.63 -6.89 -9.07
N ARG A 75 14.82 -6.74 -8.47
CA ARG A 75 15.87 -5.81 -8.94
C ARG A 75 16.28 -6.04 -10.40
N GLU A 76 16.36 -7.30 -10.83
CA GLU A 76 16.71 -7.70 -12.21
C GLU A 76 15.47 -7.79 -13.12
N ALA A 77 14.27 -7.67 -12.54
CA ALA A 77 13.00 -7.83 -13.22
C ALA A 77 12.22 -6.51 -13.16
N SER A 78 12.84 -5.46 -13.70
CA SER A 78 12.39 -4.06 -13.60
C SER A 78 10.94 -3.85 -14.06
N PHE A 79 10.48 -4.60 -15.06
CA PHE A 79 9.08 -4.59 -15.49
C PHE A 79 8.12 -4.87 -14.33
N TYR A 80 8.33 -5.97 -13.59
CA TYR A 80 7.46 -6.33 -12.46
C TYR A 80 7.58 -5.34 -11.30
N ARG A 81 8.78 -4.80 -11.05
CA ARG A 81 8.98 -3.74 -10.06
C ARG A 81 8.11 -2.52 -10.37
N VAL A 82 8.10 -2.08 -11.64
CA VAL A 82 7.25 -0.95 -12.09
C VAL A 82 5.77 -1.28 -11.93
N GLN A 83 5.33 -2.49 -12.28
CA GLN A 83 3.92 -2.89 -12.10
C GLN A 83 3.50 -2.87 -10.62
N VAL A 84 4.36 -3.34 -9.72
CA VAL A 84 4.08 -3.30 -8.27
C VAL A 84 3.99 -1.86 -7.77
N LEU A 85 4.91 -0.98 -8.17
CA LEU A 85 4.87 0.42 -7.77
C LEU A 85 3.62 1.14 -8.30
N ARG A 86 3.19 0.83 -9.53
CA ARG A 86 1.92 1.34 -10.09
C ARG A 86 0.72 0.87 -9.27
N LEU A 87 0.62 -0.43 -9.01
CA LEU A 87 -0.46 -0.99 -8.19
C LEU A 87 -0.55 -0.31 -6.82
N LEU A 88 0.60 -0.13 -6.13
CA LEU A 88 0.64 0.53 -4.83
C LEU A 88 0.25 2.02 -4.92
N GLY A 89 0.65 2.68 -6.01
CA GLY A 89 0.20 4.03 -6.33
C GLY A 89 -1.30 4.11 -6.51
N ASP A 90 -1.89 3.25 -7.34
CA ASP A 90 -3.32 3.22 -7.63
C ASP A 90 -4.14 2.94 -6.37
N LEU A 91 -3.69 1.99 -5.53
CA LEU A 91 -4.33 1.69 -4.24
C LEU A 91 -4.28 2.88 -3.29
N LYS A 92 -3.14 3.58 -3.18
CA LYS A 92 -3.01 4.78 -2.36
C LYS A 92 -3.98 5.88 -2.82
N HIS A 93 -4.07 6.15 -4.11
CA HIS A 93 -4.96 7.19 -4.65
C HIS A 93 -6.44 6.80 -4.58
N SER A 94 -6.76 5.50 -4.59
CA SER A 94 -8.15 5.04 -4.40
C SER A 94 -8.64 5.19 -2.96
N CYS A 95 -7.73 5.37 -1.99
CA CYS A 95 -8.05 5.53 -0.57
C CYS A 95 -8.19 6.99 -0.12
N CYS A 96 -7.87 7.97 -0.97
CA CYS A 96 -7.98 9.40 -0.71
C CYS A 96 -9.12 10.01 -1.53
#